data_AF-A0A833RKM0-F1
#
_entry.id   AF-A0A833RKM0-F1
#
_cell.length_a   1.000
_cell.length_b   1.000
_cell.length_c   1.000
_cell.angle_alpha   90.00
_cell.angle_beta   90.00
_cell.angle_gamma   90.00
#
_symmetry.space_group_name_H-M   'P 1'
#
loop_
_entity.id
_entity.type
_entity.pdbx_description
1 polymer ?
#
loop_
_entity_poly.entity_id
_entity_poly.type
_entity_poly.pdbx_seq_one_letter_code
_entity_poly.pdbx_strand_id
1 'polypeptide(L)'
;MGKFTQSVRRIVQDVKDEGTSSGQTKEEVIETNERLRIVRIRLDGSYEIAKRALVELMCKYTDSKQVRNVFQRYNLLKLMIKDVIKLETQYWTLVDIPKQEKQETVPAFVLRACSIMEKTHKSGEGVKTSARLAEEADTKRERIERLESMTTAQIEAENTQMTNDLYRLLKKYTGLRNLIRDLKLKSISNLPSLSDPKGYDKGHNAQPRLYGGLSRGGPSIAARPPPPFATYDLRTSDSDLSSLWKVI
;
A
#
# COMPACT_ATOMS: atom_id res chain seq x y z
N MET A 1 24.43 -45.42 -41.54
CA MET A 1 23.96 -45.21 -40.15
C MET A 1 23.71 -43.73 -39.75
N GLY A 2 23.97 -42.70 -40.58
CA GLY A 2 24.05 -41.30 -40.11
C GLY A 2 22.86 -40.34 -40.33
N LYS A 3 21.77 -40.73 -41.01
CA LYS A 3 20.65 -39.81 -41.29
C LYS A 3 19.48 -39.96 -40.30
N PHE A 4 19.22 -41.19 -39.85
CA PHE A 4 18.11 -41.50 -38.95
C PHE A 4 18.33 -40.93 -37.54
N THR A 5 19.57 -40.97 -37.03
CA THR A 5 19.93 -40.44 -35.71
C THR A 5 20.01 -38.91 -35.67
N GLN A 6 20.23 -38.26 -36.82
CA GLN A 6 20.18 -36.80 -36.95
C GLN A 6 18.72 -36.32 -37.02
N SER A 7 17.87 -37.00 -37.80
CA SER A 7 16.42 -36.73 -37.86
C SER A 7 15.76 -36.97 -36.51
N VAL A 8 16.10 -38.03 -35.77
CA VAL A 8 15.55 -38.26 -34.42
C VAL A 8 16.02 -37.17 -33.46
N ARG A 9 17.28 -36.72 -33.52
CA ARG A 9 17.73 -35.59 -32.70
C ARG A 9 17.03 -34.28 -33.05
N ARG A 10 16.76 -34.04 -34.33
CA ARG A 10 16.00 -32.89 -34.80
C ARG A 10 14.55 -32.98 -34.35
N ILE A 11 13.89 -34.12 -34.52
CA ILE A 11 12.52 -34.37 -34.06
C ILE A 11 12.42 -34.32 -32.53
N VAL A 12 13.40 -34.80 -31.78
CA VAL A 12 13.41 -34.69 -30.30
C VAL A 12 13.60 -33.24 -29.87
N GLN A 13 14.38 -32.46 -30.62
CA GLN A 13 14.56 -31.03 -30.38
C GLN A 13 13.28 -30.25 -30.78
N ASP A 14 12.71 -30.55 -31.93
CA ASP A 14 11.45 -30.01 -32.44
C ASP A 14 10.28 -30.44 -31.54
N VAL A 15 10.26 -31.62 -30.93
CA VAL A 15 9.25 -32.03 -29.92
C VAL A 15 9.50 -31.38 -28.55
N LYS A 16 10.74 -30.96 -28.28
CA LYS A 16 11.07 -30.17 -27.08
C LYS A 16 10.72 -28.68 -27.27
N ASP A 17 10.65 -28.22 -28.52
CA ASP A 17 10.39 -26.85 -28.93
C ASP A 17 8.98 -26.62 -29.54
N GLU A 18 8.24 -27.66 -29.95
CA GLU A 18 6.88 -27.56 -30.49
C GLU A 18 5.83 -27.67 -29.37
N GLY A 19 5.10 -26.57 -29.19
CA GLY A 19 3.74 -26.61 -28.69
C GLY A 19 3.53 -26.12 -27.27
N THR A 20 4.10 -24.98 -26.90
CA THR A 20 3.45 -24.17 -25.87
C THR A 20 2.05 -23.79 -26.35
N SER A 21 1.06 -23.91 -25.47
CA SER A 21 -0.34 -23.53 -25.76
C SER A 21 -0.49 -22.05 -26.20
N SER A 22 0.53 -21.23 -25.93
CA SER A 22 0.61 -19.80 -26.23
C SER A 22 1.31 -19.46 -27.54
N GLY A 23 2.09 -20.39 -28.13
CA GLY A 23 2.95 -20.12 -29.29
C GLY A 23 4.17 -19.23 -28.99
N GLN A 24 4.44 -18.92 -27.71
CA GLN A 24 5.58 -18.10 -27.30
C GLN A 24 6.87 -18.92 -27.27
N THR A 25 7.98 -18.25 -27.62
CA THR A 25 9.33 -18.81 -27.47
C THR A 25 9.70 -18.92 -26.00
N LYS A 26 10.63 -19.83 -25.68
CA LYS A 26 11.12 -19.99 -24.30
C LYS A 26 11.68 -18.68 -23.72
N GLU A 27 12.36 -17.89 -24.55
CA GLU A 27 12.92 -16.60 -24.16
C GLU A 27 11.82 -15.61 -23.72
N GLU A 28 10.73 -15.51 -24.49
CA GLU A 28 9.59 -14.63 -24.15
C GLU A 28 8.89 -15.05 -22.86
N VAL A 29 8.80 -16.36 -22.61
CA VAL A 29 8.20 -16.90 -21.38
C VAL A 29 9.10 -16.62 -20.16
N ILE A 30 10.44 -16.68 -20.33
CA ILE A 30 11.43 -16.27 -19.32
C ILE A 30 11.34 -14.77 -19.05
N GLU A 31 11.28 -13.94 -20.10
CA GLU A 31 11.15 -12.50 -19.97
C GLU A 31 9.87 -12.14 -19.19
N THR A 32 8.75 -12.78 -19.52
CA THR A 32 7.48 -12.61 -18.82
C THR A 32 7.60 -12.98 -17.34
N ASN A 33 8.30 -14.08 -17.01
CA ASN A 33 8.55 -14.50 -15.65
C ASN A 33 9.28 -13.40 -14.86
N GLU A 34 10.33 -12.84 -15.45
CA GLU A 34 11.15 -11.83 -14.77
C GLU A 34 10.40 -10.51 -14.58
N ARG A 35 9.61 -10.07 -15.58
CA ARG A 35 8.73 -8.90 -15.46
C ARG A 35 7.73 -9.04 -14.32
N LEU A 36 7.06 -10.20 -14.21
CA LEU A 36 6.13 -10.50 -13.12
C LEU A 36 6.82 -10.45 -11.75
N ARG A 37 8.04 -10.99 -11.64
CA ARG A 37 8.80 -11.02 -10.37
C ARG A 37 9.24 -9.65 -9.90
N ILE A 38 9.83 -8.85 -10.79
CA ILE A 38 10.28 -7.48 -10.47
C ILE A 38 9.10 -6.66 -9.93
N VAL A 39 7.97 -6.73 -10.64
CA VAL A 39 6.76 -5.99 -10.29
C VAL A 39 6.18 -6.48 -8.96
N ARG A 40 6.15 -7.80 -8.73
CA ARG A 40 5.71 -8.39 -7.47
C ARG A 40 6.54 -7.89 -6.29
N ILE A 41 7.87 -7.94 -6.37
CA ILE A 41 8.77 -7.49 -5.29
C ILE A 41 8.52 -6.03 -4.94
N ARG A 42 8.45 -5.17 -5.97
CA ARG A 42 8.21 -3.74 -5.77
C ARG A 42 6.84 -3.47 -5.15
N LEU A 43 5.80 -4.09 -5.70
CA LEU A 43 4.43 -3.89 -5.22
C LEU A 43 4.26 -4.38 -3.78
N ASP A 44 4.89 -5.50 -3.42
CA ASP A 44 4.87 -6.04 -2.07
C ASP A 44 5.53 -5.07 -1.07
N GLY A 45 6.67 -4.49 -1.43
CA GLY A 45 7.32 -3.43 -0.65
C GLY A 45 6.41 -2.21 -0.44
N SER A 46 5.80 -1.70 -1.52
CA SER A 46 4.84 -0.59 -1.41
C SER A 46 3.61 -0.94 -0.58
N TYR A 47 3.12 -2.17 -0.68
CA TYR A 47 1.99 -2.68 0.10
C TYR A 47 2.30 -2.74 1.59
N GLU A 48 3.44 -3.29 1.99
CA GLU A 48 3.82 -3.38 3.40
C GLU A 48 4.10 -2.00 4.02
N ILE A 49 4.64 -1.05 3.25
CA ILE A 49 4.76 0.36 3.70
C ILE A 49 3.39 0.96 3.98
N ALA A 50 2.45 0.86 3.02
CA ALA A 50 1.11 1.41 3.16
C ALA A 50 0.34 0.77 4.34
N LYS A 51 0.41 -0.56 4.44
CA LYS A 51 -0.23 -1.34 5.50
C LYS A 51 0.30 -0.96 6.87
N ARG A 52 1.63 -0.90 7.04
CA ARG A 52 2.26 -0.52 8.31
C ARG A 52 1.84 0.87 8.75
N ALA A 53 1.85 1.84 7.82
CA ALA A 53 1.44 3.21 8.12
C ALA A 53 -0.04 3.29 8.57
N LEU A 54 -0.94 2.55 7.92
CA LEU A 54 -2.35 2.48 8.30
C LEU A 54 -2.56 1.81 9.67
N VAL A 55 -1.84 0.73 9.96
CA VAL A 55 -1.89 0.07 11.27
C VAL A 55 -1.37 1.01 12.36
N GLU A 56 -0.26 1.71 12.12
CA GLU A 56 0.30 2.67 13.06
C GLU A 56 -0.67 3.82 13.34
N LEU A 57 -1.34 4.35 12.31
CA LEU A 57 -2.39 5.36 12.45
C LEU A 57 -3.57 4.86 13.30
N MET A 58 -3.99 3.60 13.10
CA MET A 58 -5.05 2.98 13.89
C MET A 58 -4.67 2.84 15.36
N CYS A 59 -3.42 2.43 15.65
CA CYS A 59 -2.90 2.36 17.02
C CYS A 59 -2.90 3.75 17.67
N LYS A 60 -2.29 4.75 17.01
CA LYS A 60 -2.27 6.15 17.49
C LYS A 60 -3.68 6.70 17.77
N TYR A 61 -4.66 6.37 16.91
CA TYR A 61 -6.05 6.77 17.11
C TYR A 61 -6.67 6.10 18.33
N THR A 62 -6.44 4.80 18.51
CA THR A 62 -6.92 4.04 19.67
C THR A 62 -6.35 4.61 20.97
N ASP A 63 -5.05 4.89 21.00
CA ASP A 63 -4.38 5.49 22.16
C ASP A 63 -4.90 6.89 22.46
N SER A 64 -5.21 7.69 21.42
CA SER A 64 -5.77 9.03 21.60
C SER A 64 -7.10 9.04 22.37
N LYS A 65 -7.88 7.95 22.33
CA LYS A 65 -9.14 7.84 23.08
C LYS A 65 -8.93 7.78 24.59
N GLN A 66 -7.75 7.36 25.04
CA GLN A 66 -7.40 7.32 26.45
C GLN A 66 -7.01 8.70 27.01
N VAL A 67 -6.73 9.67 26.12
CA VAL A 67 -6.34 11.03 26.52
C VAL A 67 -7.58 11.83 26.94
N ARG A 68 -7.67 12.11 28.25
CA ARG A 68 -8.77 12.90 28.84
C ARG A 68 -8.73 14.38 28.45
N ASN A 69 -7.53 14.95 28.29
CA ASN A 69 -7.39 16.35 27.93
C ASN A 69 -7.72 16.54 26.44
N VAL A 70 -8.81 17.26 26.18
CA VAL A 70 -9.34 17.48 24.84
C VAL A 70 -8.36 18.22 23.93
N PHE A 71 -7.62 19.21 24.45
CA PHE A 71 -6.63 19.96 23.68
C PHE A 71 -5.44 19.10 23.26
N GLN A 72 -4.95 18.25 24.18
CA GLN A 72 -3.88 17.30 23.88
C GLN A 72 -4.35 16.24 22.87
N ARG A 73 -5.56 15.70 23.06
CA ARG A 73 -6.16 14.75 22.11
C ARG A 73 -6.31 15.37 20.73
N TYR A 74 -6.77 16.62 20.65
CA TYR A 74 -6.88 17.35 19.39
C TYR A 74 -5.54 17.50 18.67
N ASN A 75 -4.46 17.81 19.39
CA ASN A 75 -3.12 17.88 18.81
C ASN A 75 -2.66 16.53 18.22
N LEU A 76 -2.94 15.42 18.90
CA LEU A 76 -2.64 14.07 18.38
C LEU A 76 -3.43 13.76 17.10
N LEU A 77 -4.73 14.07 17.08
CA LEU A 77 -5.58 13.92 15.89
C LEU A 77 -5.03 14.74 14.71
N LYS A 78 -4.63 15.99 14.97
CA LYS A 78 -4.05 16.88 13.96
C LYS A 78 -2.74 16.34 13.39
N LEU A 79 -1.89 15.71 14.21
CA LEU A 79 -0.67 15.05 13.74
C LEU A 79 -0.97 13.85 12.85
N MET A 80 -1.93 13.00 13.21
CA MET A 80 -2.34 11.88 12.38
C MET A 80 -2.89 12.31 11.02
N ILE A 81 -3.66 13.42 10.95
CA ILE A 81 -4.10 14.01 9.69
C ILE A 81 -2.90 14.40 8.81
N LYS A 82 -1.86 15.02 9.40
CA LYS A 82 -0.63 15.35 8.67
C LYS A 82 0.08 14.09 8.17
N ASP A 83 0.11 13.03 8.97
CA ASP A 83 0.73 11.75 8.59
C ASP A 83 0.00 11.11 7.40
N VAL A 84 -1.34 11.13 7.38
CA VAL A 84 -2.15 10.67 6.23
C VAL A 84 -1.88 11.50 4.98
N ILE A 85 -1.83 12.83 5.10
CA ILE A 85 -1.55 13.72 3.96
C ILE A 85 -0.15 13.44 3.41
N LYS A 86 0.85 13.28 4.28
CA LYS A 86 2.22 12.91 3.88
C LYS A 86 2.25 11.55 3.18
N LEU A 87 1.57 10.55 3.74
CA LEU A 87 1.49 9.22 3.16
C LEU A 87 0.94 9.24 1.73
N GLU A 88 -0.15 9.98 1.49
CA GLU A 88 -0.74 10.08 0.14
C GLU A 88 0.09 10.92 -0.84
N THR A 89 0.84 11.90 -0.33
CA THR A 89 1.67 12.81 -1.15
C THR A 89 3.08 12.28 -1.41
N GLN A 90 3.51 11.21 -0.74
CA GLN A 90 4.74 10.49 -1.07
C GLN A 90 4.52 9.55 -2.27
N TYR A 91 4.32 10.13 -3.46
CA TYR A 91 4.11 9.41 -4.72
C TYR A 91 5.29 8.53 -5.16
N TRP A 92 6.46 8.71 -4.55
CA TRP A 92 7.66 7.92 -4.83
C TRP A 92 7.65 6.54 -4.16
N THR A 93 6.94 6.39 -3.03
CA THR A 93 6.81 5.12 -2.30
C THR A 93 5.54 4.36 -2.67
N LEU A 94 4.52 5.06 -3.15
CA LEU A 94 3.24 4.50 -3.54
C LEU A 94 3.04 4.49 -5.06
N VAL A 95 3.09 3.28 -5.63
CA VAL A 95 2.89 3.04 -7.06
C VAL A 95 1.46 3.38 -7.48
N ASP A 96 1.30 4.02 -8.63
CA ASP A 96 -0.02 4.17 -9.24
C ASP A 96 -0.37 2.95 -10.08
N ILE A 97 -1.58 2.42 -9.87
CA ILE A 97 -2.03 1.18 -10.53
C ILE A 97 -3.18 1.55 -11.46
N PRO A 98 -3.17 1.07 -12.71
CA PRO A 98 -4.30 1.25 -13.62
C PRO A 98 -5.58 0.65 -13.03
N LYS A 99 -6.74 1.22 -13.37
CA LYS A 99 -8.01 0.53 -13.13
C LYS A 99 -8.17 -0.59 -14.17
N GLN A 100 -8.58 -1.78 -13.70
CA GLN A 100 -8.94 -2.88 -14.60
C GLN A 100 -10.15 -2.49 -15.43
N GLU A 101 -10.08 -2.70 -16.74
CA GLU A 101 -11.19 -2.43 -17.65
C GLU A 101 -12.21 -3.58 -17.63
N LYS A 102 -13.49 -3.29 -17.84
CA LYS A 102 -14.58 -4.29 -17.67
C LYS A 102 -14.42 -5.54 -18.54
N GLN A 103 -13.80 -5.41 -19.71
CA GLN A 103 -13.61 -6.50 -20.66
C GLN A 103 -12.18 -7.08 -20.61
N GLU A 104 -11.31 -6.52 -19.78
CA GLU A 104 -9.90 -6.91 -19.69
C GLU A 104 -9.74 -8.18 -18.86
N THR A 105 -9.11 -9.19 -19.46
CA THR A 105 -8.78 -10.43 -18.76
C THR A 105 -7.76 -10.17 -17.64
N VAL A 106 -7.75 -11.02 -16.62
CA VAL A 106 -6.81 -10.87 -15.50
C VAL A 106 -5.34 -10.85 -15.96
N PRO A 107 -4.87 -11.75 -16.86
CA PRO A 107 -3.49 -11.69 -17.36
C PRO A 107 -3.17 -10.39 -18.09
N ALA A 108 -4.08 -9.90 -18.95
CA ALA A 108 -3.88 -8.65 -19.68
C ALA A 108 -3.76 -7.45 -18.72
N PHE A 109 -4.61 -7.39 -17.71
CA PHE A 109 -4.55 -6.37 -16.67
C PHE A 109 -3.22 -6.38 -15.90
N VAL A 110 -2.77 -7.56 -15.49
CA VAL A 110 -1.51 -7.70 -14.76
C VAL A 110 -0.32 -7.26 -15.62
N LEU A 111 -0.25 -7.68 -16.88
CA LEU A 111 0.84 -7.30 -17.79
C LEU A 111 0.83 -5.80 -18.11
N ARG A 112 -0.35 -5.17 -18.19
CA ARG A 112 -0.48 -3.72 -18.32
C ARG A 112 0.04 -3.00 -17.08
N ALA A 113 -0.30 -3.49 -15.88
CA ALA A 113 0.25 -2.97 -14.64
C ALA A 113 1.78 -3.10 -14.60
N CYS A 114 2.34 -4.24 -15.02
CA CYS A 114 3.79 -4.43 -15.15
C CYS A 114 4.42 -3.37 -16.05
N SER A 115 3.85 -3.16 -17.23
CA SER A 115 4.35 -2.19 -18.22
C SER A 115 4.34 -0.74 -17.70
N ILE A 116 3.33 -0.36 -16.92
CA ILE A 116 3.26 0.98 -16.31
C ILE A 116 4.29 1.11 -15.19
N MET A 117 4.44 0.07 -14.36
CA MET A 117 5.40 0.05 -13.27
C MET A 117 6.83 0.11 -13.78
N GLU A 118 7.17 -0.60 -14.84
CA GLU A 118 8.50 -0.56 -15.49
C GLU A 118 8.87 0.85 -15.96
N LYS A 119 7.91 1.59 -16.55
CA LYS A 119 8.12 2.97 -17.00
C LYS A 119 8.36 3.94 -15.84
N THR A 120 7.61 3.77 -14.74
CA THR A 120 7.73 4.63 -13.55
C THR A 120 8.95 4.28 -12.68
N HIS A 121 9.51 3.08 -12.83
CA HIS A 121 10.66 2.59 -12.05
C HIS A 121 11.92 3.44 -12.22
N LYS A 122 12.17 3.95 -13.44
CA LYS A 122 13.41 4.66 -13.78
C LYS A 122 13.54 6.05 -13.14
N SER A 123 12.45 6.62 -12.60
CA SER A 123 12.40 8.03 -12.20
C SER A 123 12.62 8.29 -10.70
N GLY A 124 12.77 7.26 -9.86
CA GLY A 124 12.71 7.44 -8.40
C GLY A 124 13.62 6.56 -7.54
N GLU A 125 14.48 5.70 -8.11
CA GLU A 125 15.46 4.97 -7.29
C GLU A 125 16.59 5.91 -6.86
N GLY A 126 16.64 6.20 -5.55
CA GLY A 126 17.81 6.82 -4.93
C GLY A 126 19.08 6.01 -5.16
N VAL A 127 20.23 6.63 -4.97
CA VAL A 127 21.57 6.07 -5.28
C VAL A 127 21.74 4.70 -4.62
N LYS A 128 21.59 3.63 -5.40
CA LYS A 128 21.97 2.27 -4.99
C LYS A 128 23.50 2.21 -4.90
N THR A 129 24.02 1.63 -3.82
CA THR A 129 25.45 1.35 -3.72
C THR A 129 25.84 0.32 -4.78
N SER A 130 27.06 0.43 -5.33
CA SER A 130 27.58 -0.50 -6.35
C SER A 130 27.49 -1.96 -5.92
N ALA A 131 27.70 -2.25 -4.63
CA ALA A 131 27.56 -3.58 -4.06
C ALA A 131 26.13 -4.14 -4.17
N ARG A 132 25.11 -3.30 -3.95
CA ARG A 132 23.70 -3.72 -4.02
C ARG A 132 23.25 -3.98 -5.45
N LEU A 133 23.79 -3.22 -6.42
CA LEU A 133 23.56 -3.45 -7.84
C LEU A 133 24.20 -4.76 -8.33
N ALA A 134 25.39 -5.10 -7.81
CA ALA A 134 26.05 -6.36 -8.13
C ALA A 134 25.27 -7.57 -7.59
N GLU A 135 24.80 -7.51 -6.34
CA GLU A 135 23.97 -8.57 -5.73
C GLU A 135 22.63 -8.74 -6.47
N GLU A 136 21.98 -7.63 -6.86
CA GLU A 136 20.76 -7.67 -7.69
C GLU A 136 21.03 -8.31 -9.08
N ALA A 137 22.22 -8.09 -9.65
CA ALA A 137 22.61 -8.68 -10.93
C ALA A 137 22.91 -10.19 -10.82
N ASP A 138 23.60 -10.61 -9.76
CA ASP A 138 23.93 -12.03 -9.52
C ASP A 138 22.67 -12.84 -9.22
N THR A 139 21.78 -12.33 -8.35
CA THR A 139 20.49 -12.99 -8.06
C THR A 139 19.58 -13.07 -9.28
N LYS A 140 19.65 -12.09 -10.19
CA LYS A 140 18.98 -12.14 -11.48
C LYS A 140 19.58 -13.23 -12.38
N ARG A 141 20.91 -13.32 -12.43
CA ARG A 141 21.62 -14.30 -13.26
C ARG A 141 21.32 -15.73 -12.84
N GLU A 142 21.46 -16.06 -11.55
CA GLU A 142 21.15 -17.39 -11.00
C GLU A 142 19.71 -17.82 -11.30
N ARG A 143 18.79 -16.85 -11.29
CA ARG A 143 17.38 -17.10 -11.58
C ARG A 143 17.14 -17.42 -13.05
N ILE A 144 17.77 -16.69 -13.96
CA ILE A 144 17.68 -16.95 -15.40
C ILE A 144 18.26 -18.32 -15.70
N GLU A 145 19.42 -18.66 -15.13
CA GLU A 145 20.05 -19.98 -15.30
C GLU A 145 19.13 -21.12 -14.81
N ARG A 146 18.45 -20.94 -13.67
CA ARG A 146 17.42 -21.89 -13.21
C ARG A 146 16.28 -22.04 -14.23
N LEU A 147 15.77 -20.93 -14.77
CA LEU A 147 14.68 -20.96 -15.75
C LEU A 147 15.11 -21.61 -17.07
N GLU A 148 16.35 -21.41 -17.50
CA GLU A 148 16.92 -22.06 -18.68
C GLU A 148 16.97 -23.58 -18.55
N SER A 149 17.14 -24.11 -17.32
CA SER A 149 17.09 -25.55 -17.04
C SER A 149 15.68 -26.16 -17.07
N MET A 150 14.63 -25.33 -16.98
CA MET A 150 13.23 -25.78 -16.96
C MET A 150 12.66 -25.97 -18.37
N THR A 151 11.56 -26.71 -18.48
CA THR A 151 10.78 -26.76 -19.74
C THR A 151 9.89 -25.55 -19.87
N THR A 152 9.57 -25.14 -21.10
CA THR A 152 8.74 -23.95 -21.34
C THR A 152 7.38 -24.05 -20.65
N ALA A 153 6.74 -25.23 -20.69
CA ALA A 153 5.46 -25.48 -20.00
C ALA A 153 5.55 -25.29 -18.47
N GLN A 154 6.68 -25.63 -17.83
CA GLN A 154 6.87 -25.39 -16.40
C GLN A 154 6.98 -23.89 -16.09
N ILE A 155 7.65 -23.12 -16.96
CA ILE A 155 7.77 -21.67 -16.79
C ILE A 155 6.42 -20.99 -17.03
N GLU A 156 5.63 -21.44 -18.02
CA GLU A 156 4.26 -20.96 -18.25
C GLU A 156 3.34 -21.21 -17.05
N ALA A 157 3.48 -22.38 -16.40
CA ALA A 157 2.75 -22.67 -15.17
C ALA A 157 3.18 -21.75 -14.02
N GLU A 158 4.49 -21.51 -13.83
CA GLU A 158 4.98 -20.51 -12.87
C GLU A 158 4.42 -19.11 -13.18
N ASN A 159 4.42 -18.69 -14.45
CA ASN A 159 3.91 -17.40 -14.88
C ASN A 159 2.43 -17.27 -14.55
N THR A 160 1.63 -18.29 -14.86
CA THR A 160 0.19 -18.31 -14.55
C THR A 160 -0.07 -18.16 -13.05
N GLN A 161 0.68 -18.88 -12.22
CA GLN A 161 0.59 -18.78 -10.76
C GLN A 161 0.97 -17.37 -10.28
N MET A 162 2.09 -16.84 -10.77
CA MET A 162 2.54 -15.49 -10.42
C MET A 162 1.57 -14.40 -10.88
N THR A 163 0.95 -14.53 -12.06
CA THR A 163 -0.09 -13.63 -12.54
C THR A 163 -1.27 -13.58 -11.56
N ASN A 164 -1.73 -14.74 -11.09
CA ASN A 164 -2.84 -14.82 -10.12
C ASN A 164 -2.48 -14.21 -8.77
N ASP A 165 -1.29 -14.49 -8.26
CA ASP A 165 -0.83 -13.93 -6.99
C ASP A 165 -0.60 -12.42 -7.07
N LEU A 166 -0.02 -11.95 -8.18
CA LEU A 166 0.17 -10.53 -8.43
C LEU A 166 -1.17 -9.81 -8.59
N TYR A 167 -2.17 -10.42 -9.25
CA TYR A 167 -3.52 -9.88 -9.31
C TYR A 167 -4.12 -9.67 -7.91
N ARG A 168 -4.03 -10.67 -7.03
CA ARG A 168 -4.52 -10.54 -5.64
C ARG A 168 -3.80 -9.42 -4.89
N LEU A 169 -2.48 -9.29 -5.07
CA LEU A 169 -1.69 -8.25 -4.45
C LEU A 169 -2.07 -6.85 -4.97
N LEU A 170 -2.25 -6.69 -6.30
CA LEU A 170 -2.74 -5.45 -6.91
C LEU A 170 -4.08 -5.05 -6.29
N LYS A 171 -5.04 -5.98 -6.15
CA LYS A 171 -6.35 -5.68 -5.52
C LYS A 171 -6.22 -5.24 -4.07
N LYS A 172 -5.41 -5.92 -3.26
CA LYS A 172 -5.16 -5.56 -1.86
C LYS A 172 -4.54 -4.15 -1.76
N TYR A 173 -3.50 -3.89 -2.56
CA TYR A 173 -2.83 -2.61 -2.58
C TYR A 173 -3.74 -1.47 -3.04
N THR A 174 -4.54 -1.67 -4.09
CA THR A 174 -5.56 -0.69 -4.52
C THR A 174 -6.56 -0.40 -3.40
N GLY A 175 -6.95 -1.43 -2.63
CA GLY A 175 -7.79 -1.25 -1.43
C GLY A 175 -7.15 -0.29 -0.42
N LEU A 176 -5.88 -0.52 -0.05
CA LEU A 176 -5.16 0.37 0.87
C LEU A 176 -5.04 1.80 0.33
N ARG A 177 -4.73 1.97 -0.96
CA ARG A 177 -4.64 3.29 -1.60
C ARG A 177 -5.96 4.04 -1.56
N ASN A 178 -7.08 3.35 -1.76
CA ASN A 178 -8.40 3.96 -1.67
C ASN A 178 -8.70 4.40 -0.23
N LEU A 179 -8.37 3.58 0.78
CA LEU A 179 -8.51 3.97 2.18
C LEU A 179 -7.68 5.22 2.50
N ILE A 180 -6.42 5.28 2.06
CA ILE A 180 -5.55 6.45 2.28
C ILE A 180 -6.14 7.72 1.63
N ARG A 181 -6.66 7.61 0.40
CA ARG A 181 -7.33 8.71 -0.31
C ARG A 181 -8.57 9.18 0.42
N ASP A 182 -9.42 8.26 0.85
CA ASP A 182 -10.65 8.56 1.59
C ASP A 182 -10.33 9.25 2.91
N LEU A 183 -9.31 8.78 3.63
CA LEU A 183 -8.82 9.39 4.87
C LEU A 183 -8.35 10.83 4.62
N LYS A 184 -7.57 11.06 3.55
CA LYS A 184 -7.12 12.41 3.17
C LYS A 184 -8.29 13.32 2.84
N LEU A 185 -9.22 12.88 1.99
CA LEU A 185 -10.36 13.67 1.54
C LEU A 185 -11.24 14.09 2.72
N LYS A 186 -11.61 13.15 3.59
CA LYS A 186 -12.40 13.41 4.80
C LYS A 186 -11.67 14.33 5.79
N SER A 187 -10.35 14.16 5.93
CA SER A 187 -9.55 15.02 6.81
C SER A 187 -9.53 16.47 6.32
N ILE A 188 -9.45 16.67 4.99
CA ILE A 188 -9.42 18.00 4.38
C ILE A 188 -10.81 18.65 4.39
N SER A 189 -11.89 17.90 4.14
CA SER A 189 -13.25 18.43 4.17
C SER A 189 -13.70 18.88 5.57
N ASN A 190 -13.14 18.26 6.62
CA ASN A 190 -13.47 18.55 8.01
C ASN A 190 -12.50 19.53 8.66
N LEU A 191 -11.44 19.96 7.96
CA LEU A 191 -10.61 21.08 8.37
C LEU A 191 -11.40 22.37 8.07
N PRO A 192 -11.70 23.22 9.07
CA PRO A 192 -12.21 24.55 8.79
C PRO A 192 -11.24 25.22 7.82
N SER A 193 -11.76 25.76 6.72
CA SER A 193 -10.99 26.50 5.72
C SER A 193 -10.09 27.50 6.43
N LEU A 194 -8.78 27.22 6.46
CA LEU A 194 -7.79 28.14 7.01
C LEU A 194 -7.50 29.21 5.96
N SER A 195 -8.51 30.00 5.63
CA SER A 195 -8.43 31.12 4.70
C SER A 195 -9.39 32.21 5.17
N ASP A 196 -8.94 33.03 6.11
CA ASP A 196 -8.95 34.51 5.99
C ASP A 196 -8.45 35.17 7.28
N PRO A 197 -7.24 35.77 7.30
CA PRO A 197 -6.85 36.73 8.32
C PRO A 197 -7.19 38.13 7.81
N LYS A 198 -8.47 38.49 7.79
CA LYS A 198 -8.89 39.89 7.57
C LYS A 198 -10.07 40.24 8.47
N GLY A 199 -9.81 41.15 9.41
CA GLY A 199 -10.87 41.97 10.02
C GLY A 199 -10.97 41.91 11.53
N TYR A 200 -9.89 42.23 12.26
CA TYR A 200 -10.04 42.87 13.57
C TYR A 200 -9.07 44.03 13.68
N ASP A 201 -9.49 45.17 13.14
CA ASP A 201 -9.07 46.47 13.66
C ASP A 201 -10.18 47.51 13.40
N LYS A 202 -10.90 47.89 14.46
CA LYS A 202 -11.13 49.27 14.94
C LYS A 202 -12.45 49.46 15.71
N GLY A 203 -12.30 49.92 16.96
CA GLY A 203 -13.31 50.68 17.73
C GLY A 203 -14.23 49.82 18.59
N HIS A 204 -14.47 50.08 19.88
CA HIS A 204 -14.53 51.34 20.61
C HIS A 204 -14.35 51.16 22.13
N ASN A 205 -13.85 52.22 22.79
CA ASN A 205 -13.88 52.57 24.22
C ASN A 205 -14.78 51.75 25.17
N ALA A 206 -14.19 51.24 26.25
CA ALA A 206 -14.65 51.53 27.62
C ALA A 206 -13.54 51.21 28.65
N GLN A 207 -13.30 52.17 29.54
CA GLN A 207 -12.33 52.14 30.63
C GLN A 207 -12.67 51.12 31.75
N PRO A 208 -11.69 50.80 32.64
CA PRO A 208 -11.82 49.74 33.63
C PRO A 208 -12.60 50.18 34.87
N ARG A 209 -13.51 49.33 35.37
CA ARG A 209 -14.04 49.44 36.74
C ARG A 209 -13.58 48.26 37.58
N LEU A 210 -12.76 48.58 38.58
CA LEU A 210 -12.49 47.77 39.76
C LEU A 210 -13.77 47.61 40.59
N TYR A 211 -14.07 46.40 41.07
CA TYR A 211 -14.66 46.13 42.39
C TYR A 211 -14.51 44.63 42.72
N GLY A 212 -14.05 44.33 43.94
CA GLY A 212 -13.85 42.97 44.45
C GLY A 212 -15.09 42.34 45.10
N GLY A 213 -14.99 41.05 45.46
CA GLY A 213 -15.98 40.33 46.27
C GLY A 213 -15.66 38.84 46.41
N LEU A 214 -15.64 38.34 47.65
CA LEU A 214 -15.24 37.00 48.10
C LEU A 214 -16.40 35.99 48.22
N SER A 215 -16.06 34.69 48.11
CA SER A 215 -16.49 33.52 48.93
C SER A 215 -17.71 32.61 48.62
N ARG A 216 -17.39 31.29 48.64
CA ARG A 216 -18.04 30.08 49.25
C ARG A 216 -19.15 29.26 48.56
N GLY A 217 -18.81 27.98 48.24
CA GLY A 217 -19.36 26.77 48.90
C GLY A 217 -20.46 25.91 48.23
N GLY A 218 -20.20 24.61 48.00
CA GLY A 218 -21.23 23.55 47.76
C GLY A 218 -20.74 22.28 47.02
N PRO A 219 -21.32 21.07 47.21
CA PRO A 219 -20.55 19.88 47.62
C PRO A 219 -20.38 18.71 46.63
N SER A 220 -19.55 17.75 47.08
CA SER A 220 -19.02 16.52 46.46
C SER A 220 -20.03 15.36 46.30
N ILE A 221 -19.93 14.57 45.22
CA ILE A 221 -20.59 13.26 45.07
C ILE A 221 -19.56 12.18 44.65
N ALA A 222 -19.59 11.07 45.36
CA ALA A 222 -18.65 9.95 45.36
C ALA A 222 -18.61 9.12 44.05
N ALA A 223 -17.41 8.63 43.72
CA ALA A 223 -17.14 7.74 42.59
C ALA A 223 -17.44 6.26 42.93
N ARG A 224 -18.12 5.55 42.01
CA ARG A 224 -18.15 4.08 41.97
C ARG A 224 -17.03 3.54 41.05
N PRO A 225 -16.46 2.34 41.31
CA PRO A 225 -15.45 1.75 40.45
C PRO A 225 -16.07 1.03 39.24
N PRO A 226 -15.36 0.93 38.10
CA PRO A 226 -15.81 0.17 36.93
C PRO A 226 -15.46 -1.34 37.05
N PRO A 227 -16.19 -2.23 36.34
CA PRO A 227 -15.96 -3.67 36.36
C PRO A 227 -14.78 -4.10 35.44
N PRO A 228 -14.25 -5.33 35.60
CA PRO A 228 -12.97 -5.73 35.03
C PRO A 228 -13.04 -6.11 33.55
N PHE A 229 -11.89 -5.91 32.90
CA PHE A 229 -11.58 -6.13 31.49
C PHE A 229 -11.97 -7.52 30.97
N ALA A 230 -12.66 -7.55 29.83
CA ALA A 230 -12.70 -8.72 28.95
C ALA A 230 -11.66 -8.53 27.83
N THR A 231 -10.72 -9.48 27.76
CA THR A 231 -9.72 -9.63 26.70
C THR A 231 -10.41 -10.01 25.39
N TYR A 232 -10.20 -9.26 24.31
CA TYR A 232 -10.67 -9.63 22.97
C TYR A 232 -9.50 -10.00 22.05
N ASP A 233 -9.69 -11.15 21.41
CA ASP A 233 -8.78 -11.90 20.54
C ASP A 233 -8.68 -11.28 19.13
N LEU A 234 -7.48 -11.32 18.53
CA LEU A 234 -7.07 -10.62 17.29
C LEU A 234 -7.52 -11.37 16.01
N ARG A 235 -8.83 -11.43 15.77
CA ARG A 235 -9.39 -11.78 14.45
C ARG A 235 -10.48 -10.79 14.07
N THR A 236 -10.10 -9.56 13.74
CA THR A 236 -11.05 -8.57 13.22
C THR A 236 -11.08 -8.60 11.70
N SER A 237 -12.20 -9.04 11.15
CA SER A 237 -12.56 -9.04 9.74
C SER A 237 -12.80 -7.62 9.21
N ASP A 238 -12.72 -7.42 7.88
CA ASP A 238 -12.97 -6.16 7.16
C ASP A 238 -14.23 -5.37 7.61
N SER A 239 -15.20 -6.06 8.22
CA SER A 239 -16.41 -5.48 8.84
C SER A 239 -16.13 -4.52 10.01
N ASP A 240 -15.06 -4.76 10.78
CA ASP A 240 -14.77 -4.00 11.99
C ASP A 240 -14.13 -2.64 11.66
N LEU A 241 -13.40 -2.58 10.54
CA LEU A 241 -12.87 -1.33 10.00
C LEU A 241 -13.99 -0.41 9.48
N SER A 242 -15.12 -0.96 9.01
CA SER A 242 -16.30 -0.18 8.64
C SER A 242 -17.06 0.35 9.86
N SER A 243 -17.14 -0.46 10.91
CA SER A 243 -17.82 -0.13 12.17
C SER A 243 -17.13 0.98 12.97
N LEU A 244 -15.81 1.13 12.78
CA LEU A 244 -14.99 2.20 13.36
C LEU A 244 -15.42 3.63 13.01
N TRP A 245 -16.29 3.83 12.01
CA TRP A 245 -16.63 5.15 11.44
C TRP A 245 -18.00 5.70 11.80
N LYS A 246 -18.84 4.99 12.57
CA LYS A 246 -20.16 5.51 13.00
C LYS A 246 -20.09 6.48 14.20
N VAL A 247 -18.90 6.69 14.77
CA VAL A 247 -18.70 7.44 16.03
C VAL A 247 -17.83 8.70 15.83
N ILE A 248 -17.40 8.98 14.60
CA ILE A 248 -16.77 10.25 14.20
C ILE A 248 -17.81 11.07 13.45
#